data_AF-A0A8H3ZWR8-F1
#
_entry.id   AF-A0A8H3ZWR8-F1
#
_cell.length_a   1.000
_cell.length_b   1.000
_cell.length_c   1.000
_cell.angle_alpha   90.00
_cell.angle_beta   90.00
_cell.angle_gamma   90.00
#
_symmetry.space_group_name_H-M   'P 1'
#
loop_
_entity.id
_entity.type
_entity.pdbx_description
1 polymer ?
#
loop_
_entity_poly.entity_id
_entity_poly.type
_entity_poly.pdbx_seq_one_letter_code
_entity_poly.pdbx_strand_id
1 'polypeptide(L)' 'MCEWYRRNYTCGHHFIGASEWCYRYSQTQKRCKVVVTQIDYEASVCKRCMKKGHKTEVPWEHMIDRTKYDPSQDE' A
#
# COMPACT_ATOMS: atom_id res chain seq x y z
N MET A 1 -19.34 16.51 1.06
CA MET A 1 -18.84 15.31 1.79
C MET A 1 -17.71 14.77 0.93
N CYS A 2 -16.58 14.28 1.45
CA CYS A 2 -15.57 13.74 0.53
C CYS A 2 -16.21 12.62 -0.29
N GLU A 3 -16.10 12.69 -1.61
CA GLU A 3 -16.32 11.55 -2.46
C GLU A 3 -15.11 10.62 -2.35
N TRP A 4 -15.37 9.33 -2.09
CA TRP A 4 -14.32 8.33 -1.97
C TRP A 4 -14.48 7.27 -3.06
N TYR A 5 -13.36 6.86 -3.63
CA TYR A 5 -13.30 5.77 -4.58
C TYR A 5 -12.43 4.63 -4.05
N ARG A 6 -12.69 3.42 -4.52
CA ARG A 6 -11.88 2.23 -4.29
C ARG A 6 -11.32 1.74 -5.61
N ARG A 7 -9.99 1.64 -5.73
CA ARG A 7 -9.33 1.00 -6.86
C ARG A 7 -8.87 -0.40 -6.49
N ASN A 8 -9.33 -1.42 -7.21
CA ASN A 8 -8.89 -2.80 -7.07
C ASN A 8 -7.79 -3.12 -8.09
N TYR A 9 -6.73 -3.80 -7.64
CA TYR A 9 -5.60 -4.20 -8.48
C TYR A 9 -5.62 -5.71 -8.75
N THR A 10 -4.99 -6.15 -9.83
CA THR A 10 -4.89 -7.59 -10.19
C THR A 10 -4.14 -8.43 -9.17
N CYS A 11 -3.27 -7.82 -8.35
CA CYS A 11 -2.60 -8.51 -7.24
C CYS A 11 -3.50 -8.73 -6.00
N GLY A 12 -4.81 -8.50 -6.10
CA GLY A 12 -5.78 -8.67 -5.01
C GLY A 12 -5.79 -7.55 -3.96
N HIS A 13 -4.88 -6.58 -4.06
CA HIS A 13 -4.88 -5.41 -3.21
C HIS A 13 -5.90 -4.36 -3.68
N HIS A 14 -6.26 -3.44 -2.77
CA HIS A 14 -7.07 -2.28 -3.11
C HIS A 14 -6.54 -1.01 -2.44
N PHE A 15 -6.88 0.14 -3.01
CA PHE A 15 -6.58 1.46 -2.48
C PHE A 15 -7.88 2.27 -2.36
N ILE A 16 -8.05 2.98 -1.24
CA ILE A 16 -9.19 3.89 -1.03
C ILE A 16 -8.64 5.32 -1.00
N GLY A 17 -9.14 6.16 -1.89
CA GLY A 17 -8.75 7.56 -2.03
C GLY A 17 -9.95 8.49 -2.03
N ALA A 18 -9.72 9.75 -1.69
CA ALA A 18 -10.69 10.81 -1.95
C ALA A 18 -10.51 11.28 -3.40
N SER A 19 -11.60 11.39 -4.16
CA SER A 19 -11.56 11.92 -5.55
C SER A 19 -11.30 13.43 -5.56
N GLU A 20 -11.76 14.13 -4.53
CA GLU A 20 -11.67 15.58 -4.42
C GLU A 20 -11.28 16.05 -3.01
N TRP A 21 -10.77 17.29 -2.94
CA TRP A 21 -10.43 17.92 -1.69
C TRP A 21 -11.70 18.40 -0.97
N CYS A 22 -11.96 17.88 0.23
CA CYS A 22 -13.16 18.25 0.96
C CYS A 22 -12.99 19.57 1.72
N TYR A 23 -13.86 20.53 1.42
CA TYR A 23 -13.94 21.82 2.12
C TYR A 23 -14.12 21.73 3.65
N ARG A 24 -14.72 20.64 4.16
CA ARG A 24 -14.82 20.44 5.62
C ARG A 24 -13.47 20.08 6.24
N TYR A 25 -12.62 19.35 5.51
CA TYR A 25 -11.29 18.99 6.00
C TYR A 25 -10.40 20.24 6.11
N SER A 26 -10.44 21.15 5.13
CA SER A 26 -9.63 22.38 5.18
C SER A 26 -9.98 23.28 6.37
N GLN A 27 -11.23 23.29 6.81
CA GLN A 27 -11.65 24.07 7.98
C GLN A 27 -11.41 23.38 9.32
N THR A 28 -11.66 22.07 9.38
CA THR A 28 -11.70 21.36 10.66
C THR A 28 -10.46 20.52 10.94
N GLN A 29 -9.66 20.26 9.90
CA GLN A 29 -8.60 19.23 9.88
C GLN A 29 -9.08 17.84 10.30
N LYS A 30 -10.40 17.60 10.35
CA LYS A 30 -10.98 16.30 10.68
C LYS A 30 -11.30 15.54 9.40
N ARG A 31 -10.87 14.28 9.35
CA ARG A 31 -11.21 13.38 8.24
C ARG A 31 -12.72 13.13 8.21
N CYS A 32 -13.31 13.21 7.01
CA CYS A 32 -14.71 12.80 6.83
C CYS A 32 -14.83 11.28 6.99
N LYS A 33 -16.06 10.82 7.28
CA LYS A 33 -16.38 9.39 7.19
C LYS A 33 -16.05 8.90 5.78
N VAL A 34 -15.34 7.77 5.71
CA VAL A 34 -15.05 7.10 4.44
C VAL A 34 -16.32 6.42 3.96
N VAL A 35 -16.86 6.88 2.84
CA VAL A 35 -18.02 6.28 2.17
C VAL A 35 -17.66 6.13 0.70
N VAL A 36 -17.37 4.89 0.29
CA VAL A 36 -16.97 4.58 -1.08
C VAL A 36 -18.20 4.62 -1.97
N THR A 37 -18.20 5.51 -2.96
CA THR A 37 -19.29 5.68 -3.93
C THR A 37 -18.93 5.09 -5.29
N GLN A 38 -17.64 4.92 -5.58
CA GLN A 38 -17.13 4.43 -6.87
C GLN A 38 -16.09 3.32 -6.66
N ILE A 39 -16.14 2.31 -7.53
CA ILE A 39 -15.20 1.20 -7.53
C ILE A 39 -14.63 1.03 -8.93
N ASP A 40 -13.31 1.20 -9.03
CA ASP A 40 -12.55 1.04 -10.28
C ASP A 40 -11.70 -0.24 -10.22
N TYR A 41 -11.47 -0.82 -11.40
CA TYR A 41 -10.59 -1.97 -11.57
C TYR A 41 -9.39 -1.59 -12.43
N GLU A 42 -8.20 -1.82 -11.91
CA GLU A 42 -6.94 -1.48 -12.54
C GLU A 42 -6.17 -2.78 -12.85
N ALA A 43 -5.80 -2.96 -14.12
CA ALA A 43 -5.10 -4.17 -14.58
C ALA A 43 -3.66 -4.27 -14.05
N SER A 44 -3.09 -3.17 -13.54
CA SER A 44 -1.73 -3.14 -12.99
C SER A 44 -1.65 -3.70 -11.57
N VAL A 45 -0.46 -4.14 -11.18
CA VAL A 45 -0.15 -4.48 -9.78
C VAL A 45 0.05 -3.20 -8.97
N CYS A 46 -0.31 -3.23 -7.68
CA CYS A 46 -0.14 -2.06 -6.84
C CYS A 46 1.35 -1.69 -6.66
N LYS A 47 1.64 -0.41 -6.39
CA LYS A 47 3.02 0.10 -6.18
C LYS A 47 3.81 -0.70 -5.13
N ARG A 48 3.15 -1.23 -4.11
CA ARG A 48 3.79 -2.05 -3.07
C ARG A 48 4.24 -3.42 -3.61
N CYS A 49 3.44 -4.04 -4.47
CA CYS A 49 3.81 -5.28 -5.16
C CYS A 49 4.93 -5.04 -6.17
N MET A 50 4.89 -3.92 -6.91
CA MET A 50 5.98 -3.57 -7.84
C MET A 50 7.34 -3.48 -7.11
N LYS A 51 7.39 -2.81 -5.96
CA LYS A 51 8.63 -2.69 -5.15
C LYS A 51 9.13 -4.03 -4.61
N LYS A 52 8.25 -5.00 -4.31
CA LYS A 52 8.66 -6.34 -3.88
C LYS A 52 9.29 -7.16 -5.01
N GLY A 53 8.83 -6.97 -6.25
CA GLY A 53 9.41 -7.63 -7.42
C GLY A 53 10.78 -7.07 -7.80
N HIS A 54 10.99 -5.77 -7.57
CA HIS A 54 12.29 -5.11 -7.72
C HIS A 54 13.04 -5.09 -6.37
N LYS A 55 13.50 -6.25 -5.89
CA LYS A 55 14.63 -6.23 -4.97
C LYS A 55 15.85 -5.81 -5.79
N THR A 56 16.19 -4.52 -5.75
CA THR A 56 17.50 -4.07 -6.18
C THR A 56 18.49 -4.75 -5.25
N GLU A 57 19.21 -5.75 -5.76
CA GLU A 57 20.24 -6.44 -5.00
C GLU A 57 21.24 -5.38 -4.54
N VAL A 58 21.27 -5.14 -3.23
CA VAL A 58 22.22 -4.17 -2.68
C VAL A 58 23.60 -4.83 -2.68
N PRO A 59 24.68 -4.14 -3.08
CA PRO A 59 26.00 -4.78 -3.24
C PRO A 59 26.58 -5.42 -1.98
N TRP A 60 25.96 -5.25 -0.82
CA TRP A 60 26.34 -5.91 0.42
C TRP A 60 25.41 -7.07 0.83
N GLU A 61 24.30 -7.30 0.12
CA GLU A 61 23.29 -8.30 0.51
C GLU A 61 23.87 -9.71 0.54
N HIS A 62 24.80 -10.01 -0.37
CA HIS A 62 25.53 -11.28 -0.44
C HIS A 62 26.58 -11.43 0.66
N MET A 63 26.93 -10.37 1.39
CA MET A 63 27.85 -10.44 2.52
C MET A 63 27.15 -10.89 3.82
N ILE A 64 25.81 -10.96 3.82
CA ILE A 64 25.03 -11.45 4.97
C ILE A 64 24.86 -12.97 4.84
N ASP A 65 25.58 -13.72 5.66
CA ASP A 65 25.40 -15.17 5.78
C ASP A 65 24.14 -15.50 6.60
N ARG A 66 23.03 -15.72 5.90
CA ARG A 66 21.72 -16.03 6.50
C ARG A 66 21.58 -17.49 6.95
N THR A 67 22.58 -18.34 6.69
CA THR A 67 22.57 -19.73 7.14
C THR A 67 22.93 -19.87 8.62
N LYS A 68 23.50 -18.82 9.23
CA LYS A 68 23.91 -18.80 10.64
C LYS A 68 22.84 -18.33 11.62
N TYR A 69 21.71 -17.81 11.13
CA TYR A 69 20.61 -17.36 11.97
C TYR A 69 19.47 -18.38 11.88
N ASP A 70 19.50 -19.36 12.78
CA ASP A 70 18.37 -20.25 13.06
C ASP A 70 17.62 -19.71 14.29
N PRO A 71 16.38 -19.20 14.16
CA PRO A 71 15.64 -18.64 15.30
C PRO A 71 15.09 -19.71 16.26
N SER A 72 15.32 -21.00 15.98
CA SER A 72 14.74 -22.13 16.71
C SER A 72 15.66 -22.66 17.82
N GLN A 73 16.79 -22.01 18.11
CA GLN A 73 17.75 -22.43 19.15
C GLN A 73 17.57 -21.72 20.50
N ASP A 74 16.61 -20.80 20.64
CA ASP A 74 16.24 -20.18 21.92
C ASP A 74 14.90 -20.76 22.44
N GLU A 75 14.88 -22.06 22.78
CA GLU A 75 13.88 -22.67 23.67
C GLU A 75 14.56 -23.54 24.74
#